data_AF-A0A0J9B5V5-F1
#
_entry.id   AF-A0A0J9B5V5-F1
#
_cell.length_a   1.000
_cell.length_b   1.000
_cell.length_c   1.000
_cell.angle_alpha   90.00
_cell.angle_beta   90.00
_cell.angle_gamma   90.00
#
_symmetry.space_group_name_H-M   'P 1'
#
loop_
_entity.id
_entity.type
_entity.pdbx_description
1 polymer ?
#
loop_
_entity_poly.entity_id
_entity_poly.type
_entity_poly.pdbx_seq_one_letter_code
_entity_poly.pdbx_strand_id
1 'polypeptide(L)' 'MVRKEMEAARTEAIEAKSKRLKDKAWVFFIGEQDTQNPEIFYVSDYRLICAIVGHITYP' A
#
# COMPACT_ATOMS: atom_id res chain seq x y z
N MET A 1 12.15 1.64 9.09
CA MET A 1 12.21 2.21 7.72
C MET A 1 10.84 2.11 7.04
N VAL A 2 10.28 0.91 6.84
CA VAL A 2 8.99 0.69 6.16
C VAL A 2 7.80 1.47 6.70
N ARG A 3 7.66 1.61 8.03
CA ARG A 3 6.58 2.44 8.59
C ARG A 3 6.61 3.88 8.09
N LYS A 4 7.79 4.48 7.89
CA LYS A 4 7.90 5.86 7.38
C LYS A 4 7.47 5.95 5.92
N GLU A 5 7.88 5.00 5.08
CA GLU A 5 7.47 4.93 3.67
C GLU A 5 5.96 4.73 3.53
N MET A 6 5.38 3.89 4.38
CA MET A 6 3.94 3.63 4.37
C MET A 6 3.12 4.84 4.84
N GLU A 7 3.61 5.56 5.86
CA GLU A 7 3.01 6.84 6.31
C GLU A 7 3.16 7.95 5.26
N ALA A 8 4.29 8.01 4.55
CA ALA A 8 4.52 8.96 3.46
C ALA A 8 3.53 8.70 2.30
N ALA A 9 3.45 7.46 1.81
CA ALA A 9 2.51 7.08 0.76
C ALA A 9 1.04 7.32 1.17
N ARG A 10 0.70 7.08 2.45
CA ARG A 10 -0.62 7.40 3.00
C ARG A 10 -0.90 8.90 2.95
N THR A 11 0.07 9.72 3.33
CA THR A 11 -0.05 11.18 3.34
C THR A 11 -0.19 11.72 1.91
N GLU A 12 0.63 11.25 0.98
CA GLU A 12 0.58 11.61 -0.44
C GLU A 12 -0.76 11.24 -1.09
N ALA A 13 -1.35 10.09 -0.75
CA ALA A 13 -2.68 9.74 -1.25
C ALA A 13 -3.81 10.56 -0.64
N ILE A 14 -3.70 10.98 0.62
CA ILE A 14 -4.65 11.92 1.24
C ILE A 14 -4.58 13.28 0.51
N GLU A 15 -3.38 13.74 0.17
CA GLU A 15 -3.18 14.97 -0.61
C GLU A 15 -3.65 14.84 -2.07
N ALA A 16 -3.43 13.70 -2.73
CA ALA A 16 -3.95 13.46 -4.08
C ALA A 16 -5.48 13.48 -4.11
N LYS A 17 -6.12 12.89 -3.09
CA LYS A 17 -7.57 12.92 -2.90
C LYS A 17 -8.09 14.34 -2.65
N SER A 18 -7.39 15.16 -1.86
CA SER A 18 -7.78 16.56 -1.62
C SER A 18 -7.68 17.41 -2.90
N LYS A 19 -6.73 17.08 -3.78
CA LYS A 19 -6.57 17.67 -5.12
C LYS A 19 -7.51 17.11 -6.20
N ARG A 20 -8.47 16.23 -5.83
CA ARG A 20 -9.40 15.53 -6.76
C ARG A 20 -8.71 14.75 -7.88
N LEU A 21 -7.45 14.35 -7.69
CA LEU A 21 -6.77 13.45 -8.60
C LEU A 21 -7.35 12.04 -8.46
N LYS A 22 -7.39 11.27 -9.55
CA LYS A 22 -7.89 9.87 -9.54
C LYS A 22 -6.88 8.89 -8.93
N ASP A 23 -5.72 9.39 -8.53
CA ASP A 23 -4.64 8.61 -7.96
C ASP A 23 -5.01 8.13 -6.56
N LYS A 24 -4.73 6.85 -6.30
CA LYS A 24 -4.89 6.22 -4.99
C LYS A 24 -3.53 5.71 -4.52
N ALA A 25 -3.33 5.63 -3.21
CA ALA A 25 -2.22 4.84 -2.67
C ALA A 25 -2.53 3.36 -2.89
N TRP A 26 -1.56 2.67 -3.45
CA TRP A 26 -1.52 1.22 -3.58
C TRP A 26 -0.36 0.71 -2.74
N VAL A 27 -0.62 -0.36 -1.99
CA VAL A 27 0.40 -1.06 -1.23
C VAL A 27 0.51 -2.47 -1.78
N PHE A 28 1.71 -2.82 -2.20
CA PHE A 28 2.07 -4.14 -2.71
C PHE A 28 3.02 -4.80 -1.72
N PHE A 29 2.81 -6.09 -1.46
CA PHE A 29 3.67 -6.86 -0.59
C PHE A 29 3.63 -8.34 -0.95
N ILE A 30 4.68 -9.06 -0.58
CA ILE A 30 4.73 -10.52 -0.62
C ILE A 30 4.68 -11.02 0.82
N GLY A 31 3.73 -11.91 1.10
CA GLY A 31 3.54 -12.46 2.44
C GLY A 31 2.68 -13.71 2.41
N GLU A 32 2.52 -14.32 3.58
CA GLU A 32 1.65 -15.46 3.79
C GLU A 32 0.32 -14.98 4.37
N GLN A 33 -0.79 -15.40 3.77
CA GLN A 33 -2.12 -15.13 4.29
C GLN A 33 -2.41 -16.08 5.45
N ASP A 34 -2.99 -15.57 6.53
CA ASP A 34 -3.36 -16.41 7.66
C ASP A 34 -4.46 -17.42 7.28
N THR A 35 -4.32 -18.65 7.74
CA THR A 35 -5.22 -19.75 7.37
C THR A 35 -6.55 -19.73 8.13
N GLN A 36 -6.62 -19.03 9.26
CA GLN A 36 -7.82 -18.89 10.09
C GLN A 36 -8.53 -17.55 9.87
N ASN A 37 -7.77 -16.50 9.54
CA ASN A 37 -8.28 -15.16 9.30
C ASN A 37 -7.73 -14.57 7.98
N PRO A 38 -8.49 -14.71 6.88
CA PRO A 38 -8.09 -14.21 5.56
C PRO A 38 -7.80 -12.70 5.48
N GLU A 39 -8.22 -11.91 6.46
CA GLU A 39 -7.94 -10.47 6.51
C GLU A 39 -6.52 -10.13 7.01
N ILE A 40 -5.79 -11.13 7.54
CA ILE A 40 -4.44 -10.96 8.07
C ILE A 40 -3.41 -11.52 7.09
N PHE A 41 -2.41 -10.70 6.79
CA PHE A 41 -1.24 -11.08 5.99
C PHE A 41 0.03 -10.89 6.81
N TYR A 42 0.85 -11.93 6.88
CA TYR A 42 2.15 -11.92 7.53
C TYR A 42 3.25 -11.68 6.51
N VAL A 43 3.95 -10.56 6.66
CA VAL A 43 5.12 -10.23 5.85
C VAL A 43 6.37 -10.47 6.69
N SER A 44 7.14 -11.50 6.31
CA SER A 44 8.37 -11.89 7.00
C SER A 44 9.57 -11.01 6.65
N ASP A 45 9.60 -10.48 5.43
CA ASP A 45 10.61 -9.52 4.98
C ASP A 45 9.98 -8.18 4.61
N TYR A 46 10.15 -7.21 5.51
CA TYR A 46 9.62 -5.86 5.33
C TYR A 46 10.17 -5.14 4.10
N ARG A 47 11.33 -5.55 3.57
CA ARG A 47 11.93 -4.96 2.36
C ARG A 47 11.11 -5.27 1.09
N LEU A 48 10.17 -6.22 1.17
CA LEU A 48 9.28 -6.60 0.09
C LEU A 48 7.97 -5.79 0.08
N ILE A 49 7.82 -4.80 0.96
CA ILE A 49 6.67 -3.90 0.99
C ILE A 49 6.98 -2.68 0.12
N CYS A 50 6.13 -2.41 -0.85
CA CYS A 50 6.20 -1.26 -1.74
C CYS A 50 4.89 -0.47 -1.69
N ALA A 51 4.98 0.86 -1.66
CA ALA A 51 3.81 1.73 -1.75
C ALA A 51 3.97 2.71 -2.91
N ILE A 52 2.94 2.86 -3.73
CA ILE A 52 2.93 3.71 -4.92
C ILE A 52 1.63 4.50 -4.95
N VAL A 53 1.70 5.81 -5.18
CA VAL A 53 0.53 6.64 -5.43
C VAL A 53 0.35 6.78 -6.94
N GLY A 54 -0.82 6.39 -7.45
CA GLY A 54 -1.11 6.47 -8.87
C GLY A 54 -2.45 5.86 -9.26
N HIS A 55 -2.73 5.91 -10.56
CA HIS A 55 -3.91 5.30 -11.15
C HIS A 55 -3.53 4.00 -11.87
N ILE A 56 -3.96 2.87 -11.34
CA ILE A 56 -3.79 1.57 -11.99
C ILE A 56 -4.93 1.40 -12.99
N THR A 57 -4.59 1.23 -14.26
CA THR A 57 -5.52 0.78 -15.30
C THR A 57 -5.28 -0.71 -15.52
N TYR A 58 -6.34 -1.50 -15.40
CA TYR A 58 -6.33 -2.93 -15.65
C TYR A 58 -7.14 -3.19 -16.94
N PRO A 59 -6.68 -4.05 -17.86
CA PRO A 59 -7.39 -4.36 -19.11
C PRO A 59 -8.71 -5.09 -18.88
#